data_AF-A0A3M1J0I6-F1
#
_entry.id   AF-A0A3M1J0I6-F1
#
_cell.length_a   1.000
_cell.length_b   1.000
_cell.length_c   1.000
_cell.angle_alpha   90.00
_cell.angle_beta   90.00
_cell.angle_gamma   90.00
#
_symmetry.space_group_name_H-M   'P 1'
#
loop_
_entity.id
_entity.type
_entity.pdbx_description
1 polymer ?
#
loop_
_entity_poly.entity_id
_entity_poly.type
_entity_poly.pdbx_seq_one_letter_code
_entity_poly.pdbx_strand_id
1 'polypeptide(L)'
;MSRRIKKVAVLGSGVMGSGIACHFANIGLEVLMLDIVPSDLSEEEKQQSAARNRIADTALKQAIKSKPAPLYDKSFASRIKTGNFEDDFPKIKDCDWVIEVVVERLDIKQQIFA
;
A
#
# COMPACT_ATOMS: atom_id res chain seq x y z
N MET A 1 -5.33 29.07 2.88
CA MET A 1 -4.63 28.43 1.75
C MET A 1 -5.17 27.02 1.55
N SER A 2 -5.37 26.58 0.32
CA SER A 2 -5.75 25.19 0.01
C SER A 2 -4.48 24.33 -0.13
N ARG A 3 -4.36 23.25 0.65
CA ARG A 3 -3.26 22.28 0.51
C ARG A 3 -3.59 21.33 -0.64
N ARG A 4 -2.70 21.24 -1.64
CA ARG A 4 -2.84 20.31 -2.76
C ARG A 4 -2.18 18.98 -2.41
N ILE A 5 -2.96 17.90 -2.42
CA ILE A 5 -2.48 16.52 -2.23
C ILE A 5 -1.95 16.01 -3.58
N LYS A 6 -0.73 15.46 -3.56
CA LYS A 6 -0.10 14.82 -4.74
C LYS A 6 0.24 13.36 -4.49
N LYS A 7 0.62 13.02 -3.25
CA LYS A 7 1.04 11.67 -2.88
C LYS A 7 0.33 11.17 -1.63
N VAL A 8 -0.17 9.94 -1.67
CA VAL A 8 -0.94 9.32 -0.57
C VAL A 8 -0.23 8.05 -0.11
N ALA A 9 -0.11 7.86 1.21
CA ALA A 9 0.26 6.58 1.80
C ALA A 9 -1.00 5.81 2.20
N VAL A 10 -1.08 4.53 1.86
CA VAL A 10 -2.13 3.61 2.28
C VAL A 10 -1.48 2.50 3.09
N LEU A 11 -1.80 2.42 4.38
CA LEU A 11 -1.21 1.47 5.31
C LEU A 11 -2.16 0.28 5.49
N GLY A 12 -1.77 -0.87 4.96
CA GLY A 12 -2.61 -2.06 4.77
C GLY A 12 -2.97 -2.24 3.30
N SER A 13 -2.70 -3.43 2.76
CA SER A 13 -2.89 -3.77 1.35
C SER A 13 -4.08 -4.68 1.08
N GLY A 14 -4.84 -5.05 2.12
CA GLY A 14 -6.04 -5.90 1.99
C GLY A 14 -7.11 -5.33 1.03
N VAL A 15 -8.28 -5.96 0.99
CA VAL A 15 -9.35 -5.58 0.02
C VAL A 15 -9.66 -4.08 0.04
N MET A 16 -9.80 -3.49 1.23
CA MET A 16 -10.05 -2.05 1.37
C MET A 16 -8.84 -1.21 0.94
N GLY A 17 -7.64 -1.54 1.43
CA GLY A 17 -6.42 -0.77 1.14
C GLY A 17 -6.05 -0.74 -0.33
N SER A 18 -6.05 -1.89 -0.99
CA SER A 18 -5.79 -1.98 -2.44
C SER A 18 -6.86 -1.26 -3.28
N GLY A 19 -8.13 -1.32 -2.87
CA GLY A 19 -9.21 -0.56 -3.51
C GLY A 19 -9.04 0.96 -3.37
N ILE A 20 -8.74 1.43 -2.17
CA ILE A 20 -8.45 2.85 -1.88
C ILE A 20 -7.24 3.33 -2.71
N ALA A 21 -6.17 2.53 -2.75
CA ALA A 21 -4.99 2.84 -3.56
C ALA A 21 -5.35 2.98 -5.05
N CYS A 22 -6.18 2.08 -5.58
CA CYS A 22 -6.66 2.16 -6.96
C CYS A 22 -7.51 3.43 -7.21
N HIS A 23 -8.37 3.82 -6.26
CA HIS A 23 -9.16 5.05 -6.39
C HIS A 23 -8.30 6.30 -6.43
N PHE A 24 -7.26 6.41 -5.60
CA PHE A 24 -6.32 7.53 -5.67
C PHE A 24 -5.48 7.52 -6.95
N ALA A 25 -5.06 6.35 -7.41
CA ALA A 25 -4.36 6.22 -8.68
C ALA A 25 -5.24 6.67 -9.86
N ASN A 26 -6.55 6.36 -9.85
CA ASN A 26 -7.49 6.78 -10.91
C ASN A 26 -7.55 8.31 -11.07
N ILE A 27 -7.47 9.05 -9.97
CA ILE A 27 -7.53 10.52 -9.99
C ILE A 27 -6.15 11.18 -10.18
N GLY A 28 -5.12 10.39 -10.50
CA GLY A 28 -3.81 10.91 -10.87
C GLY A 28 -2.83 11.13 -9.72
N LEU A 29 -3.12 10.63 -8.52
CA LEU A 29 -2.19 10.72 -7.40
C LEU A 29 -1.16 9.60 -7.42
N GLU A 30 0.03 9.89 -6.90
CA GLU A 30 1.01 8.87 -6.54
C GLU A 30 0.57 8.17 -5.25
N VAL A 31 0.69 6.86 -5.19
CA VAL A 31 0.28 6.07 -4.03
C VAL A 31 1.44 5.21 -3.55
N LEU A 32 1.73 5.28 -2.26
CA LEU A 32 2.59 4.34 -1.55
C LEU A 32 1.70 3.39 -0.75
N MET A 33 1.61 2.12 -1.14
CA MET A 33 0.82 1.11 -0.44
C MET A 33 1.76 0.18 0.32
N LEU A 34 1.67 0.19 1.66
CA LEU A 34 2.54 -0.58 2.54
C LEU A 34 1.76 -1.67 3.26
N ASP A 35 2.41 -2.80 3.53
CA ASP A 35 1.88 -3.84 4.42
C ASP A 35 2.99 -4.45 5.28
N ILE A 36 2.67 -5.44 6.10
CA ILE A 36 3.66 -6.21 6.86
C ILE A 36 4.54 -7.04 5.94
N VAL A 37 5.75 -7.36 6.42
CA VAL A 37 6.58 -8.40 5.82
C VAL A 37 5.95 -9.76 6.11
N PRO A 38 5.90 -10.70 5.14
CA PRO A 38 5.42 -12.06 5.40
C PRO A 38 6.25 -12.72 6.51
N SER A 39 5.59 -13.38 7.46
CA SER A 39 6.25 -14.07 8.57
C SER A 39 6.86 -15.42 8.18
N ASP A 40 6.56 -15.92 6.99
CA ASP A 40 6.86 -17.26 6.49
C ASP A 40 8.02 -17.29 5.47
N LEU A 41 8.92 -16.30 5.50
CA LEU A 41 10.06 -16.20 4.57
C LEU A 41 11.25 -17.07 4.98
N SER A 42 11.88 -17.75 4.01
CA SER A 42 13.18 -18.41 4.20
C SER A 42 14.32 -17.39 4.41
N GLU A 43 15.48 -17.84 4.89
CA GLU A 43 16.66 -16.95 5.08
C GLU A 43 17.12 -16.32 3.76
N GLU A 44 17.02 -17.04 2.65
CA GLU A 44 17.32 -16.52 1.31
C GLU A 44 16.27 -15.50 0.86
N GLU A 45 14.99 -15.75 1.13
CA GLU A 45 13.89 -14.84 0.77
C GLU A 45 13.92 -13.55 1.57
N LYS A 46 14.39 -13.58 2.83
CA LYS A 46 14.55 -12.37 3.66
C LYS A 46 15.49 -11.33 3.05
N GLN A 47 16.37 -11.71 2.12
CA GLN A 47 17.25 -10.76 1.42
C GLN A 47 16.64 -10.24 0.11
N GLN A 48 15.47 -10.75 -0.29
CA GLN A 48 14.82 -10.41 -1.54
C GLN A 48 13.66 -9.44 -1.30
N SER A 49 13.80 -8.20 -1.79
CA SER A 49 12.74 -7.18 -1.67
C SER A 49 11.39 -7.65 -2.23
N ALA A 50 11.38 -8.41 -3.33
CA ALA A 50 10.16 -8.96 -3.91
C ALA A 50 9.45 -9.97 -2.99
N ALA A 51 10.20 -10.76 -2.22
CA ALA A 51 9.63 -11.69 -1.25
C ALA A 51 9.11 -10.95 0.00
N ARG A 52 9.86 -9.95 0.48
CA ARG A 52 9.44 -9.07 1.59
C ARG A 52 8.18 -8.26 1.27
N ASN A 53 8.00 -7.86 0.01
CA ASN A 53 6.82 -7.11 -0.46
C ASN A 53 5.69 -8.01 -0.97
N ARG A 54 5.82 -9.34 -0.85
CA ARG A 54 4.91 -10.31 -1.48
C ARG A 54 3.44 -10.08 -1.13
N ILE A 55 3.12 -9.70 0.11
CA ILE A 55 1.75 -9.41 0.55
C ILE A 55 1.16 -8.23 -0.24
N ALA A 56 1.83 -7.07 -0.20
CA ALA A 56 1.39 -5.86 -0.88
C ALA A 56 1.32 -6.04 -2.41
N ASP A 57 2.34 -6.68 -3.00
CA ASP A 57 2.40 -6.98 -4.43
C ASP A 57 1.26 -7.89 -4.89
N THR A 58 0.99 -8.94 -4.11
CA THR A 58 -0.06 -9.91 -4.42
C THR A 58 -1.43 -9.26 -4.33
N ALA A 59 -1.66 -8.47 -3.28
CA ALA A 59 -2.93 -7.78 -3.10
C ALA A 59 -3.20 -6.77 -4.22
N LEU A 60 -2.20 -5.98 -4.64
CA LEU A 60 -2.34 -5.09 -5.79
C LEU A 60 -2.64 -5.87 -7.07
N LYS A 61 -1.90 -6.96 -7.34
CA LYS A 61 -2.13 -7.81 -8.52
C LYS A 61 -3.54 -8.41 -8.54
N GLN A 62 -4.05 -8.81 -7.38
CA GLN A 62 -5.41 -9.34 -7.24
C GLN A 62 -6.46 -8.25 -7.47
N ALA A 63 -6.27 -7.06 -6.88
CA ALA A 63 -7.17 -5.92 -7.08
C ALA A 63 -7.26 -5.52 -8.56
N ILE A 64 -6.13 -5.43 -9.28
CA ILE A 64 -6.13 -5.11 -10.73
C ILE A 64 -6.91 -6.14 -11.57
N LYS A 65 -6.96 -7.40 -11.11
CA LYS A 65 -7.65 -8.51 -11.79
C LYS A 65 -9.10 -8.73 -11.31
N SER A 66 -9.56 -8.02 -10.28
CA SER A 66 -10.89 -8.23 -9.71
C SER A 66 -11.99 -7.81 -10.67
N LYS A 67 -13.22 -8.28 -10.42
CA LYS A 67 -14.42 -7.92 -11.18
C LYS A 67 -15.52 -7.42 -10.22
N PRO A 68 -15.96 -6.15 -10.32
CA PRO A 68 -15.43 -5.11 -11.22
C PRO A 68 -13.97 -4.73 -10.88
N ALA A 69 -13.23 -4.26 -11.90
CA ALA A 69 -11.88 -3.77 -11.69
C ALA A 69 -11.95 -2.37 -11.05
N PRO A 70 -11.16 -2.09 -9.99
CA PRO A 70 -11.20 -0.80 -9.30
C PRO A 70 -10.46 0.30 -10.06
N LEU A 71 -9.55 -0.06 -10.98
CA LEU A 71 -8.87 0.89 -11.86
C LEU A 71 -9.70 1.18 -13.11
N TYR A 72 -9.77 2.46 -13.50
CA TYR A 72 -10.39 2.88 -14.76
C TYR A 72 -9.55 2.44 -15.97
N ASP A 73 -8.22 2.52 -15.84
CA ASP A 73 -7.26 2.04 -16.83
C ASP A 73 -6.13 1.28 -16.12
N LYS A 74 -5.71 0.13 -16.67
CA LYS A 74 -4.67 -0.71 -16.07
C LYS A 74 -3.31 0.00 -15.97
N SER A 75 -3.03 0.95 -16.87
CA SER A 75 -1.80 1.75 -16.84
C SER A 75 -1.69 2.59 -15.57
N PHE A 76 -2.80 2.93 -14.91
CA PHE A 76 -2.80 3.72 -13.67
C PHE A 76 -2.20 2.96 -12.49
N ALA A 77 -2.09 1.62 -12.57
CA ALA A 77 -1.35 0.83 -11.59
C ALA A 77 0.11 1.29 -11.43
N SER A 78 0.70 1.89 -12.47
CA SER A 78 2.07 2.46 -12.41
C SER A 78 2.23 3.59 -11.39
N ARG A 79 1.12 4.21 -10.96
CA ARG A 79 1.10 5.24 -9.90
C ARG A 79 1.13 4.65 -8.49
N ILE A 80 0.93 3.33 -8.36
CA ILE A 80 0.91 2.63 -7.07
C ILE A 80 2.24 1.92 -6.89
N LYS A 81 3.01 2.34 -5.89
CA LYS A 81 4.22 1.67 -5.43
C LYS A 81 3.90 0.87 -4.18
N THR A 82 4.20 -0.42 -4.23
CA THR A 82 4.10 -1.33 -3.09
C THR A 82 5.38 -1.32 -2.27
N GLY A 83 5.26 -1.63 -0.98
CA GLY A 83 6.38 -1.73 -0.05
C GLY A 83 5.94 -2.40 1.25
N ASN A 84 6.82 -2.38 2.25
CA ASN A 84 6.53 -2.95 3.57
C ASN A 84 6.85 -2.00 4.74
N PHE A 85 6.28 -2.29 5.92
CA PHE A 85 6.46 -1.46 7.11
C PHE A 85 7.87 -1.50 7.72
N GLU A 86 8.70 -2.49 7.42
CA GLU A 86 10.07 -2.54 7.95
C GLU A 86 11.03 -1.67 7.12
N ASP A 87 10.94 -1.77 5.79
CA ASP A 87 11.90 -1.15 4.87
C ASP A 87 11.44 0.24 4.40
N ASP A 88 10.13 0.43 4.24
CA ASP A 88 9.56 1.54 3.48
C ASP A 88 8.75 2.51 4.33
N PHE A 89 8.51 2.22 5.61
CA PHE A 89 7.77 3.12 6.51
C PHE A 89 8.37 4.54 6.57
N PRO A 90 9.70 4.76 6.57
CA PRO A 90 10.26 6.11 6.51
C PRO A 90 9.85 6.93 5.26
N LYS A 91 9.40 6.27 4.19
CA LYS A 91 8.96 6.94 2.94
C LYS A 91 7.60 7.63 3.07
N ILE A 92 6.84 7.34 4.14
CA ILE A 92 5.55 8.02 4.40
C ILE A 92 5.74 9.52 4.63
N LYS A 93 6.93 9.96 5.07
CA LYS A 93 7.27 11.38 5.27
C LYS A 93 7.15 12.21 3.99
N ASP A 94 7.27 11.57 2.82
CA ASP A 94 7.18 12.21 1.52
C ASP A 94 5.72 12.26 1.00
N CYS A 95 4.75 11.74 1.77
CA CYS A 95 3.34 11.71 1.40
C CYS A 95 2.58 12.89 2.04
N ASP A 96 1.59 13.41 1.32
CA ASP A 96 0.77 14.52 1.79
C ASP A 96 -0.37 14.08 2.70
N TRP A 97 -0.83 12.84 2.52
CA TRP A 97 -1.94 12.25 3.25
C TRP A 97 -1.66 10.77 3.53
N VAL A 98 -1.88 10.34 4.75
CA VAL A 98 -1.79 8.94 5.19
C VAL A 98 -3.19 8.42 5.46
N ILE A 99 -3.51 7.25 4.90
CA ILE A 99 -4.75 6.51 5.13
C ILE A 99 -4.38 5.20 5.82
N GLU A 100 -4.81 5.05 7.07
CA GLU A 100 -4.66 3.80 7.81
C GLU A 100 -5.84 2.88 7.55
N VAL A 101 -5.56 1.63 7.15
CA VAL A 101 -6.54 0.60 6.80
C VAL A 101 -6.02 -0.79 7.18
N VAL A 102 -5.33 -0.89 8.32
CA VAL A 102 -4.85 -2.16 8.88
C VAL A 102 -6.01 -2.91 9.56
N VAL A 103 -5.71 -4.10 10.07
CA VAL A 103 -6.70 -4.95 10.74
C VAL A 103 -7.40 -4.19 11.89
N GLU A 104 -8.67 -4.52 12.15
CA GLU A 104 -9.46 -3.87 13.20
C GLU A 104 -9.06 -4.37 14.59
N ARG A 105 -7.89 -3.92 15.03
CA ARG A 105 -7.27 -4.21 16.32
C ARG A 105 -6.62 -2.96 16.88
N LEU A 106 -7.09 -2.52 18.04
CA LEU A 106 -6.69 -1.25 18.65
C LEU A 106 -5.18 -1.18 18.92
N ASP A 107 -4.59 -2.27 19.42
CA ASP A 107 -3.16 -2.35 19.73
C ASP A 107 -2.29 -2.13 18.49
N ILE A 108 -2.69 -2.73 17.36
CA ILE A 108 -1.98 -2.58 16.09
C ILE A 108 -2.13 -1.15 15.56
N LYS A 109 -3.34 -0.57 15.61
CA LYS A 109 -3.57 0.81 15.16
C LYS A 109 -2.72 1.79 15.98
N GLN A 110 -2.67 1.63 17.31
CA GLN A 110 -1.84 2.47 18.16
C GLN A 110 -0.35 2.39 17.81
N GLN A 111 0.17 1.19 17.49
CA GLN A 111 1.56 1.02 17.05
C GLN A 111 1.85 1.74 15.72
N ILE A 112 0.90 1.74 14.78
CA ILE A 112 1.04 2.44 13.49
C ILE A 112 1.10 3.97 13.65
N PHE A 113 0.40 4.52 14.65
CA PHE A 113 0.32 5.97 14.89
C PHE A 113 1.36 6.51 15.89
N ALA A 114 2.10 5.63 16.56
CA ALA A 114 3.14 6.00 17.52
C ALA A 114 4.41 6.52 16.82
#